data_AF-A0A226CT82-F1
#
_entry.id   AF-A0A226CT82-F1
#
_cell.length_a   1.000
_cell.length_b   1.000
_cell.length_c   1.000
_cell.angle_alpha   90.00
_cell.angle_beta   90.00
_cell.angle_gamma   90.00
#
_symmetry.space_group_name_H-M   'P 1'
#
loop_
_entity.id
_entity.type
_entity.pdbx_description
1 polymer ?
#
loop_
_entity_poly.entity_id
_entity_poly.type
_entity_poly.pdbx_seq_one_letter_code
_entity_poly.pdbx_strand_id
1 'polypeptide(L)'
;MVGLQALVMPLDFYTWNCLEVPLLSFVLLSVTNLVTDSKTRNQATEHFILTWQWILSSLSGQYHGTSSVLRIVSHFPVIIVIFVLSFYLLGTVFYQGSMFSSLVAVIPPNLPSTLEQIVESKLQVITTSSVELREVNKFVSILNHIMIDDVSRRAIDSLKLQRALPKLKALSKFVLTKAPFLSGTKISAEHNVEFEDHSFNRVRDIFAIIDLEHHLEEMLAGLVVKREPYVVRDSEPPVFYLDMPIHITRGFMNSVIPPTIGQLAQSGLYKLWDDLDGIQKLITNIKNITSRVQYRRVVVEKLFGARREIVFDESKQVSIFALQADCNALGIHDYLLT
;
A
#
# COMPACT_ATOMS: atom_id res chain seq x y z
N MET A 1 -0.83 -22.75 15.69
CA MET A 1 -0.71 -23.01 14.23
C MET A 1 -0.19 -21.80 13.46
N VAL A 2 -0.57 -20.55 13.78
CA VAL A 2 -0.07 -19.33 13.11
C VAL A 2 1.47 -19.24 13.05
N GLY A 3 2.16 -19.64 14.12
CA GLY A 3 3.64 -19.63 14.14
C GLY A 3 4.30 -20.59 13.14
N LEU A 4 3.71 -21.77 12.89
CA LEU A 4 4.25 -22.70 11.89
C LEU A 4 3.97 -22.19 10.47
N GLN A 5 2.81 -21.55 10.26
CA GLN A 5 2.50 -20.91 8.98
C GLN A 5 3.49 -19.79 8.66
N ALA A 6 3.91 -19.02 9.66
CA ALA A 6 4.93 -17.97 9.49
C ALA A 6 6.31 -18.51 9.08
N LEU A 7 6.65 -19.76 9.45
CA LEU A 7 7.91 -20.39 9.03
C LEU A 7 7.88 -20.85 7.56
N VAL A 8 6.70 -21.17 7.03
CA VAL A 8 6.54 -21.65 5.64
C VAL A 8 6.21 -20.50 4.67
N MET A 9 5.63 -19.41 5.17
CA MET A 9 5.26 -18.19 4.42
C MET A 9 6.37 -17.51 3.60
N PRO A 10 7.68 -17.55 3.98
CA PRO A 10 8.71 -16.81 3.24
C PRO A 10 8.98 -17.34 1.83
N LEU A 11 8.51 -18.54 1.51
CA LEU A 11 8.60 -19.15 0.19
C LEU A 11 7.20 -19.51 -0.29
N ASP A 12 6.92 -19.26 -1.56
CA ASP A 12 5.64 -19.58 -2.16
C ASP A 12 5.47 -21.09 -2.38
N PHE A 13 4.22 -21.52 -2.55
CA PHE A 13 3.89 -22.91 -2.78
C PHE A 13 4.61 -23.49 -4.02
N TYR A 14 4.84 -22.67 -5.06
CA TYR A 14 5.55 -23.10 -6.26
C TYR A 14 7.02 -23.40 -6.00
N THR A 15 7.72 -22.59 -5.20
CA THR A 15 9.12 -22.87 -4.83
C THR A 15 9.24 -24.18 -4.06
N TRP A 16 8.31 -24.45 -3.14
CA TRP A 16 8.29 -25.73 -2.39
C TRP A 16 8.11 -26.94 -3.32
N ASN A 17 7.14 -26.89 -4.23
CA ASN A 17 6.93 -27.98 -5.19
C ASN A 17 8.10 -28.13 -6.17
N CYS A 18 8.70 -27.01 -6.59
CA CYS A 18 9.86 -27.00 -7.48
C CYS A 18 11.09 -27.60 -6.80
N LEU A 19 11.20 -27.51 -5.47
CA LEU A 19 12.23 -28.15 -4.68
C LEU A 19 11.96 -29.65 -4.48
N GLU A 20 10.71 -30.04 -4.23
CA GLU A 20 10.35 -31.43 -3.91
C GLU A 20 10.64 -32.40 -5.08
N VAL A 21 10.25 -32.03 -6.31
CA VAL A 21 10.41 -32.86 -7.51
C VAL A 21 11.87 -33.29 -7.78
N PRO A 22 12.87 -32.38 -7.86
CA PRO A 22 14.25 -32.76 -8.10
C PRO A 22 14.87 -33.51 -6.92
N LEU A 23 14.44 -33.25 -5.68
CA LEU A 23 14.92 -34.00 -4.51
C LEU A 23 14.45 -35.45 -4.53
N LEU A 24 13.16 -35.68 -4.79
CA LEU A 24 12.63 -37.04 -4.95
C LEU A 24 13.30 -37.75 -6.13
N SER A 25 13.46 -37.05 -7.25
CA SER A 25 14.15 -37.60 -8.44
C SER A 25 15.60 -38.00 -8.13
N PHE A 26 16.33 -37.17 -7.37
CA PHE A 26 17.71 -37.44 -6.98
C PHE A 26 17.83 -38.64 -6.03
N VAL A 27 16.91 -38.76 -5.06
CA VAL A 27 16.87 -39.90 -4.13
C VAL A 27 16.55 -41.19 -4.89
N LEU A 28 15.57 -41.17 -5.79
CA LEU A 28 15.23 -42.33 -6.63
C LEU A 28 16.41 -42.74 -7.52
N LEU A 29 17.07 -41.78 -8.18
CA LEU A 29 18.22 -42.04 -9.04
C LEU A 29 19.39 -42.65 -8.25
N SER A 30 19.60 -42.18 -7.02
CA SER A 30 20.63 -42.73 -6.12
C SER A 30 20.34 -44.19 -5.73
N VAL A 31 19.06 -44.55 -5.53
CA VAL A 31 18.65 -45.93 -5.24
C VAL A 31 18.74 -46.82 -6.49
N THR A 32 18.31 -46.35 -7.67
CA THR A 32 18.28 -47.17 -8.89
C THR A 32 19.67 -47.53 -9.41
N ASN A 33 20.66 -46.65 -9.25
CA ASN A 33 22.04 -46.92 -9.64
C ASN A 33 22.69 -48.05 -8.82
N LEU A 34 22.11 -48.43 -7.67
CA LEU A 34 22.61 -49.50 -6.82
C LEU A 34 21.94 -50.85 -7.09
N VAL A 35 20.65 -50.85 -7.48
CA VAL A 35 19.86 -52.07 -7.72
C VAL A 35 20.40 -52.90 -8.90
N THR A 36 21.22 -52.30 -9.76
CA THR A 36 21.90 -53.00 -10.86
C THR A 36 22.91 -54.03 -10.37
N ASP A 37 23.40 -53.91 -9.13
CA ASP A 37 24.26 -54.91 -8.50
C ASP A 37 23.42 -55.81 -7.58
N SER A 38 23.30 -57.09 -7.94
CA SER A 38 22.31 -58.06 -7.41
C SER A 38 22.36 -58.37 -5.91
N LYS A 39 23.18 -57.66 -5.12
CA LYS A 39 23.33 -57.87 -3.69
C LYS A 39 22.63 -56.77 -2.87
N THR A 40 21.63 -57.23 -2.11
CA THR A 40 21.10 -56.69 -0.84
C THR A 40 20.20 -55.44 -0.87
N ARG A 41 18.88 -55.68 -0.79
CA ARG A 41 17.83 -54.68 -0.45
C ARG A 41 18.14 -53.83 0.79
N ASN A 42 18.88 -54.38 1.76
CA ASN A 42 19.27 -53.67 2.98
C ASN A 42 20.23 -52.51 2.70
N GLN A 43 21.09 -52.63 1.69
CA GLN A 43 22.01 -51.55 1.30
C GLN A 43 21.22 -50.40 0.67
N ALA A 44 20.24 -50.69 -0.19
CA ALA A 44 19.38 -49.67 -0.78
C ALA A 44 18.63 -48.83 0.27
N THR A 45 18.14 -49.46 1.35
CA THR A 45 17.49 -48.72 2.45
C THR A 45 18.47 -47.85 3.24
N GLU A 46 19.70 -48.32 3.47
CA GLU A 46 20.74 -47.54 4.16
C GLU A 46 21.14 -46.31 3.33
N HIS A 47 21.35 -46.49 2.02
CA HIS A 47 21.66 -45.38 1.11
C HIS A 47 20.52 -44.37 0.98
N PHE A 48 19.26 -44.83 0.95
CA PHE A 48 18.10 -43.95 0.96
C PHE A 48 18.08 -43.08 2.23
N ILE A 49 18.25 -43.70 3.40
CA ILE A 49 18.26 -42.98 4.69
C ILE A 49 19.41 -41.97 4.73
N LEU A 50 20.61 -42.36 4.33
CA LEU A 50 21.79 -41.49 4.33
C LEU A 50 21.62 -40.30 3.37
N THR A 51 21.11 -40.55 2.16
CA THR A 51 20.85 -39.49 1.17
C THR A 51 19.77 -38.53 1.65
N TRP A 52 18.68 -39.06 2.23
CA TRP A 52 17.59 -38.25 2.79
C TRP A 52 18.07 -37.40 3.97
N GLN A 53 18.84 -37.98 4.89
CA GLN A 53 19.44 -37.26 6.02
C GLN A 53 20.39 -36.16 5.54
N TRP A 54 21.18 -36.40 4.49
CA TRP A 54 22.06 -35.38 3.90
C TRP A 54 21.27 -34.23 3.26
N ILE A 55 20.17 -34.51 2.56
CA ILE A 55 19.28 -33.48 2.02
C ILE A 55 18.69 -32.63 3.14
N LEU A 56 18.13 -33.26 4.18
CA LEU A 56 17.57 -32.55 5.33
C LEU A 56 18.62 -31.72 6.08
N SER A 57 19.83 -32.26 6.23
CA SER A 57 20.96 -31.54 6.84
C SER A 57 21.34 -30.33 5.99
N SER A 58 21.46 -30.49 4.67
CA SER A 58 21.82 -29.42 3.75
C SER A 58 20.77 -28.32 3.68
N LEU A 59 19.48 -28.66 3.71
CA LEU A 59 18.38 -27.70 3.82
C LEU A 59 18.42 -26.93 5.15
N SER A 60 18.94 -27.56 6.21
CA SER A 60 19.17 -26.93 7.51
C SER A 60 20.49 -26.15 7.57
N GLY A 61 21.19 -25.98 6.44
CA GLY A 61 22.50 -25.31 6.36
C GLY A 61 23.66 -26.13 6.92
N GLN A 62 23.46 -27.42 7.21
CA GLN A 62 24.48 -28.33 7.73
C GLN A 62 25.00 -29.24 6.61
N TYR A 63 26.18 -28.96 6.11
CA TYR A 63 26.78 -29.71 4.99
C TYR A 63 27.66 -30.91 5.43
N HIS A 64 27.54 -31.32 6.70
CA HIS A 64 28.23 -32.50 7.22
C HIS A 64 27.76 -33.77 6.49
N GLY A 65 28.68 -34.65 6.11
CA GLY A 65 28.35 -35.89 5.38
C GLY A 65 28.34 -35.78 3.86
N THR A 66 28.58 -34.60 3.28
CA THR A 66 28.70 -34.42 1.82
C THR A 66 29.74 -35.35 1.20
N SER A 67 30.86 -35.60 1.89
CA SER A 67 31.88 -36.56 1.45
C SER A 67 31.38 -38.00 1.35
N SER A 68 30.45 -38.41 2.21
CA SER A 68 29.86 -39.76 2.19
C SER A 68 28.91 -39.91 1.01
N VAL A 69 28.10 -38.89 0.71
CA VAL A 69 27.21 -38.89 -0.46
C VAL A 69 28.00 -38.82 -1.78
N LEU A 70 29.08 -38.02 -1.83
CA LEU A 70 29.95 -37.94 -3.00
C LEU A 70 30.59 -39.29 -3.37
N ARG A 71 30.90 -40.13 -2.36
CA ARG A 71 31.40 -41.50 -2.59
C ARG A 71 30.33 -42.42 -3.17
N ILE A 72 29.06 -42.24 -2.78
CA ILE A 72 27.93 -43.04 -3.27
C ILE A 72 27.57 -42.63 -4.70
N VAL A 73 27.63 -41.34 -5.01
CA VAL A 73 27.30 -40.78 -6.34
C VAL A 73 28.56 -40.29 -7.05
N SER A 74 29.60 -41.14 -7.10
CA SER A 74 30.91 -40.78 -7.65
C SER A 74 30.89 -40.40 -9.14
N HIS A 75 29.88 -40.86 -9.88
CA HIS A 75 29.74 -40.61 -11.31
C HIS A 75 29.23 -39.21 -11.65
N PHE A 76 28.63 -38.47 -10.71
CA PHE A 76 28.02 -37.17 -10.96
C PHE A 76 28.34 -36.11 -9.89
N PRO A 77 29.61 -35.81 -9.61
CA PRO A 77 30.00 -34.84 -8.57
C PRO A 77 29.47 -33.42 -8.85
N VAL A 78 29.34 -33.04 -10.13
CA VAL A 78 28.80 -31.74 -10.55
C VAL A 78 27.36 -31.56 -10.07
N ILE A 79 26.54 -32.61 -10.11
CA ILE A 79 25.15 -32.58 -9.64
C ILE A 79 25.13 -32.26 -8.14
N ILE A 80 25.99 -32.89 -7.34
CA ILE A 80 26.09 -32.62 -5.89
C ILE A 80 26.49 -31.17 -5.63
N VAL A 81 27.46 -30.62 -6.37
CA VAL A 81 27.86 -29.21 -6.24
C VAL A 81 26.70 -28.27 -6.57
N ILE A 82 25.93 -28.56 -7.63
CA ILE A 82 24.72 -27.79 -8.00
C ILE A 82 23.65 -27.87 -6.90
N PHE A 83 23.43 -29.04 -6.30
CA PHE A 83 22.49 -29.18 -5.17
C PHE A 83 22.96 -28.40 -3.95
N VAL A 84 24.23 -28.49 -3.56
CA VAL A 84 24.78 -27.73 -2.43
C VAL A 84 24.65 -26.23 -2.66
N LEU A 85 25.01 -25.75 -3.86
CA LEU A 85 24.84 -24.33 -4.22
C LEU A 85 23.36 -23.91 -4.19
N SER A 86 22.47 -24.74 -4.73
CA SER A 86 21.02 -24.49 -4.71
C SER A 86 20.48 -24.43 -3.28
N PHE A 87 20.88 -25.34 -2.39
CA PHE A 87 20.49 -25.31 -0.98
C PHE A 87 21.05 -24.10 -0.25
N TYR A 88 22.30 -23.72 -0.53
CA TYR A 88 22.91 -22.52 0.04
C TYR A 88 22.14 -21.25 -0.37
N LEU A 89 21.85 -21.10 -1.67
CA LEU A 89 21.07 -19.98 -2.19
C LEU A 89 19.66 -19.99 -1.61
N LEU A 90 18.99 -21.14 -1.60
CA LEU A 90 17.63 -21.25 -1.10
C LEU A 90 17.53 -20.97 0.41
N GLY A 91 18.35 -21.61 1.24
CA GLY A 91 18.28 -21.48 2.68
C GLY A 91 18.84 -20.14 3.18
N THR A 92 20.04 -19.79 2.74
CA THR A 92 20.81 -18.67 3.32
C THR A 92 20.49 -17.34 2.65
N VAL A 93 20.31 -17.33 1.32
CA VAL A 93 20.08 -16.07 0.59
C VAL A 93 18.60 -15.78 0.50
N PHE A 94 17.81 -16.70 -0.04
CA PHE A 94 16.40 -16.45 -0.32
C PHE A 94 15.51 -16.59 0.91
N TYR A 95 15.56 -17.74 1.60
CA TYR A 95 14.69 -18.01 2.75
C TYR A 95 14.99 -17.08 3.94
N GLN A 96 16.26 -16.98 4.35
CA GLN A 96 16.64 -16.07 5.43
C GLN A 96 16.39 -14.60 5.05
N GLY A 97 16.67 -14.22 3.79
CA GLY A 97 16.40 -12.87 3.28
C GLY A 97 14.90 -12.53 3.27
N SER A 98 14.05 -13.44 2.81
CA SER A 98 12.60 -13.25 2.79
C SER A 98 11.99 -13.32 4.20
N MET A 99 12.55 -14.12 5.11
CA MET A 99 12.16 -14.17 6.51
C MET A 99 12.48 -12.85 7.22
N PHE A 100 13.68 -12.29 7.05
CA PHE A 100 14.00 -10.95 7.56
C PHE A 100 13.15 -9.86 6.91
N SER A 101 12.94 -9.94 5.59
CA SER A 101 12.05 -9.01 4.89
C SER A 101 10.63 -9.08 5.49
N SER A 102 10.11 -10.27 5.79
CA SER A 102 8.78 -10.45 6.40
C SER A 102 8.71 -9.97 7.86
N LEU A 103 9.82 -10.02 8.60
CA LEU A 103 9.92 -9.50 9.97
C LEU A 103 10.02 -7.98 10.02
N VAL A 104 10.65 -7.37 9.02
CA VAL A 104 10.85 -5.90 8.94
C VAL A 104 9.70 -5.23 8.19
N ALA A 105 9.07 -5.92 7.24
CA ALA A 105 7.93 -5.42 6.50
C ALA A 105 6.74 -5.25 7.44
N VAL A 106 6.29 -4.00 7.59
CA VAL A 106 5.01 -3.71 8.22
C VAL A 106 3.93 -4.16 7.25
N ILE A 107 3.36 -5.34 7.50
CA ILE A 107 2.20 -5.82 6.73
C ILE A 107 1.02 -4.93 7.13
N PRO A 108 0.46 -4.14 6.20
CA PRO A 108 -0.70 -3.33 6.52
C PRO A 108 -1.87 -4.24 6.92
N PRO A 109 -2.76 -3.80 7.83
CA PRO A 109 -3.95 -4.56 8.13
C PRO A 109 -4.78 -4.75 6.85
N ASN A 110 -5.44 -5.89 6.72
CA ASN A 110 -6.38 -6.11 5.62
C ASN A 110 -7.52 -5.09 5.76
N LEU A 111 -7.54 -4.11 4.86
CA LEU A 111 -8.57 -3.08 4.82
C LEU A 111 -9.72 -3.52 3.92
N PRO A 112 -10.98 -3.18 4.26
CA PRO A 112 -12.11 -3.48 3.42
C PRO A 112 -11.99 -2.73 2.09
N SER A 113 -12.21 -3.45 0.99
CA SER A 113 -12.08 -2.91 -0.38
C SER A 113 -13.42 -2.65 -1.04
N THR A 114 -14.53 -2.90 -0.35
CA THR A 114 -15.90 -2.75 -0.89
C THR A 114 -16.78 -2.04 0.14
N LEU A 115 -17.84 -1.38 -0.33
CA LEU A 115 -18.78 -0.70 0.58
C LEU A 115 -19.45 -1.68 1.57
N GLU A 116 -19.75 -2.90 1.11
CA GLU A 116 -20.33 -3.95 1.96
C GLU A 116 -19.36 -4.32 3.10
N GLN A 117 -18.08 -4.53 2.78
CA GLN A 117 -17.06 -4.84 3.78
C GLN A 117 -16.80 -3.67 4.73
N ILE A 118 -16.86 -2.43 4.25
CA ILE A 118 -16.75 -1.23 5.12
C ILE A 118 -17.87 -1.25 6.16
N VAL A 119 -19.10 -1.53 5.74
CA VAL A 119 -20.26 -1.61 6.64
C VAL A 119 -20.15 -2.80 7.62
N GLU A 120 -19.68 -3.96 7.17
CA GLU A 120 -19.52 -5.16 8.00
C GLU A 120 -18.37 -5.03 9.02
N SER A 121 -17.29 -4.34 8.64
CA SER A 121 -16.11 -4.13 9.49
C SER A 121 -16.36 -3.18 10.68
N LYS A 122 -17.50 -2.47 10.70
CA LYS A 122 -17.86 -1.46 11.72
C LYS A 122 -16.78 -0.37 11.89
N LEU A 123 -16.02 -0.10 10.83
CA LEU A 123 -15.10 1.02 10.80
C LEU A 123 -15.89 2.33 10.90
N GLN A 124 -15.29 3.31 11.59
CA GLN A 124 -15.83 4.66 11.61
C GLN A 124 -15.74 5.23 10.20
N VAL A 125 -16.85 5.72 9.66
CA VAL A 125 -16.86 6.40 8.37
C VAL A 125 -16.87 7.90 8.62
N ILE A 126 -15.91 8.62 8.08
CA ILE A 126 -15.79 10.08 8.18
C ILE A 126 -16.22 10.71 6.86
N THR A 127 -16.99 11.78 6.95
CA THR A 127 -17.33 12.65 5.83
C THR A 127 -17.18 14.11 6.26
N THR A 128 -16.61 14.94 5.38
CA THR A 128 -16.44 16.38 5.53
C THR A 128 -17.28 17.17 4.53
N SER A 129 -17.87 16.50 3.54
CA SER A 129 -18.67 17.11 2.49
C SER A 129 -20.01 17.57 3.01
N SER A 130 -20.25 18.88 2.95
CA SER A 130 -21.42 19.52 3.52
C SER A 130 -22.18 20.39 2.53
N VAL A 131 -23.49 20.48 2.72
CA VAL A 131 -24.36 21.47 2.06
C VAL A 131 -24.96 22.37 3.13
N GLU A 132 -25.08 23.67 2.83
CA GLU A 132 -25.74 24.63 3.69
C GLU A 132 -27.25 24.62 3.42
N LEU A 133 -28.04 24.25 4.43
CA LEU A 133 -29.49 24.36 4.37
C LEU A 133 -29.89 25.81 4.65
N ARG A 134 -30.27 26.55 3.60
CA ARG A 134 -30.63 27.97 3.67
C ARG A 134 -31.71 28.29 4.71
N GLU A 135 -32.63 27.37 4.95
CA GLU A 135 -33.73 27.56 5.90
C GLU A 135 -33.29 27.61 7.36
N VAL A 136 -32.21 26.88 7.71
CA VAL A 136 -31.77 26.67 9.10
C VAL A 136 -30.37 27.24 9.36
N ASN A 137 -29.68 27.72 8.31
CA ASN A 137 -28.27 28.14 8.37
C ASN A 137 -27.39 27.06 9.03
N LYS A 138 -27.66 25.80 8.70
CA LYS A 138 -26.98 24.62 9.26
C LYS A 138 -26.30 23.86 8.12
N PHE A 139 -25.03 23.51 8.35
CA PHE A 139 -24.31 22.58 7.49
C PHE A 139 -24.73 21.14 7.81
N VAL A 140 -25.12 20.39 6.79
CA VAL A 140 -25.46 18.97 6.89
C VAL A 140 -24.61 18.16 5.94
N SER A 141 -24.34 16.90 6.29
CA SER A 141 -23.55 16.00 5.43
C SER A 141 -24.28 15.71 4.12
N ILE A 142 -23.58 15.91 2.99
CA ILE A 142 -24.07 15.55 1.65
C ILE A 142 -24.30 14.03 1.56
N LEU A 143 -23.39 13.24 2.14
CA LEU A 143 -23.50 11.79 2.16
C LEU A 143 -24.80 11.35 2.85
N ASN A 144 -25.02 11.82 4.08
CA ASN A 144 -26.14 11.37 4.90
C ASN A 144 -27.48 11.96 4.49
N HIS A 145 -27.50 13.20 3.98
CA HIS A 145 -28.74 13.94 3.71
C HIS A 145 -29.20 13.88 2.25
N ILE A 146 -28.28 13.72 1.30
CA ILE A 146 -28.60 13.72 -0.13
C ILE A 146 -28.31 12.34 -0.73
N MET A 147 -27.07 11.88 -0.64
CA MET A 147 -26.61 10.73 -1.42
C MET A 147 -27.22 9.41 -0.96
N ILE A 148 -27.25 9.14 0.35
CA ILE A 148 -27.82 7.88 0.87
C ILE A 148 -29.31 7.77 0.51
N ASP A 149 -30.06 8.86 0.69
CA ASP A 149 -31.50 8.86 0.42
C ASP A 149 -31.77 8.77 -1.09
N ASP A 150 -30.93 9.38 -1.93
CA ASP A 150 -31.04 9.26 -3.38
C ASP A 150 -30.72 7.84 -3.89
N VAL A 151 -29.60 7.25 -3.45
CA VAL A 151 -29.23 5.88 -3.79
C VAL A 151 -30.28 4.91 -3.26
N SER A 152 -30.81 5.13 -2.06
CA SER A 152 -31.88 4.28 -1.52
C SER A 152 -33.15 4.28 -2.38
N ARG A 153 -33.47 5.40 -3.05
CA ARG A 153 -34.62 5.49 -3.97
C ARG A 153 -34.35 4.82 -5.31
N ARG A 154 -33.11 4.88 -5.81
CA ARG A 154 -32.71 4.28 -7.10
C ARG A 154 -32.41 2.78 -6.98
N ALA A 155 -31.88 2.32 -5.86
CA ALA A 155 -31.40 0.96 -5.66
C ALA A 155 -32.50 -0.07 -5.36
N ILE A 156 -33.66 0.02 -6.04
CA ILE A 156 -34.83 -0.84 -5.79
C ILE A 156 -34.46 -2.33 -5.94
N ASP A 157 -33.53 -2.65 -6.84
CA ASP A 157 -33.21 -4.04 -7.19
C ASP A 157 -32.06 -4.65 -6.37
N SER A 158 -31.28 -3.85 -5.62
CA SER A 158 -30.13 -4.35 -4.85
C SER A 158 -30.45 -4.45 -3.35
N LEU A 159 -30.96 -5.61 -2.96
CA LEU A 159 -31.28 -5.93 -1.56
C LEU A 159 -30.05 -5.89 -0.63
N LYS A 160 -28.85 -6.15 -1.15
CA LYS A 160 -27.60 -6.00 -0.39
C LYS A 160 -27.30 -4.53 -0.09
N LEU A 161 -27.35 -3.67 -1.09
CA LEU A 161 -27.10 -2.24 -0.95
C LEU A 161 -28.14 -1.59 -0.02
N GLN A 162 -29.42 -1.94 -0.18
CA GLN A 162 -30.50 -1.48 0.71
C GLN A 162 -30.26 -1.85 2.18
N ARG A 163 -29.66 -3.01 2.46
CA ARG A 163 -29.29 -3.40 3.84
C ARG A 163 -28.04 -2.68 4.35
N ALA A 164 -27.12 -2.32 3.45
CA ALA A 164 -25.88 -1.64 3.78
C ALA A 164 -26.10 -0.14 4.06
N LEU A 165 -26.96 0.55 3.30
CA LEU A 165 -27.15 2.00 3.40
C LEU A 165 -27.58 2.52 4.78
N PRO A 166 -28.58 1.92 5.50
CA PRO A 166 -28.95 2.38 6.83
C PRO A 166 -27.83 2.19 7.85
N LYS A 167 -27.07 1.10 7.71
CA LYS A 167 -25.90 0.84 8.57
C LYS A 167 -24.78 1.82 8.28
N LEU A 168 -24.54 2.13 7.01
CA LEU A 168 -23.58 3.15 6.59
C LEU A 168 -23.96 4.52 7.18
N LYS A 169 -25.24 4.91 7.09
CA LYS A 169 -25.77 6.16 7.68
C LYS A 169 -25.51 6.23 9.19
N ALA A 170 -25.65 5.10 9.90
CA ALA A 170 -25.38 5.03 11.34
C ALA A 170 -23.88 5.03 11.71
N LEU A 171 -23.01 4.51 10.83
CA LEU A 171 -21.55 4.51 11.02
C LEU A 171 -20.88 5.81 10.58
N SER A 172 -21.54 6.56 9.69
CA SER A 172 -21.09 7.83 9.14
C SER A 172 -21.16 8.94 10.18
N LYS A 173 -20.01 9.59 10.39
CA LYS A 173 -19.85 10.75 11.26
C LYS A 173 -19.41 11.94 10.42
N PHE A 174 -20.26 12.96 10.40
CA PHE A 174 -19.98 14.22 9.74
C PHE A 174 -19.07 15.08 10.61
N VAL A 175 -17.92 15.46 10.07
CA VAL A 175 -16.97 16.37 10.70
C VAL A 175 -17.29 17.79 10.24
N LEU A 176 -17.68 18.64 11.18
CA LEU A 176 -18.06 20.02 10.91
C LEU A 176 -16.80 20.84 10.63
N THR A 177 -16.54 21.11 9.35
CA THR A 177 -15.38 21.90 8.93
C THR A 177 -15.68 22.73 7.71
N LYS A 178 -15.04 23.91 7.63
CA LYS A 178 -15.02 24.73 6.40
C LYS A 178 -13.87 24.35 5.46
N ALA A 179 -12.88 23.61 5.97
CA ALA A 179 -11.67 23.23 5.25
C ALA A 179 -11.31 21.77 5.59
N PRO A 180 -11.60 20.80 4.70
CA PRO A 180 -11.28 19.39 4.90
C PRO A 180 -9.79 19.16 5.21
N PHE A 181 -8.90 19.95 4.58
CA PHE A 181 -7.47 19.94 4.89
C PHE A 181 -7.19 20.13 6.39
N LEU A 182 -7.84 21.09 7.05
CA LEU A 182 -7.64 21.35 8.47
C LEU A 182 -8.08 20.15 9.32
N SER A 183 -9.21 19.53 8.99
CA SER A 183 -9.66 18.30 9.65
C SER A 183 -8.64 17.18 9.48
N GLY A 184 -8.11 16.99 8.27
CA GLY A 184 -7.03 16.03 8.01
C GLY A 184 -5.79 16.29 8.87
N THR A 185 -5.36 17.55 9.00
CA THR A 185 -4.21 17.91 9.85
C THR A 185 -4.46 17.70 11.34
N LYS A 186 -5.68 17.96 11.82
CA LYS A 186 -6.05 17.70 13.22
C LYS A 186 -6.05 16.20 13.51
N ILE A 187 -6.63 15.39 12.60
CA ILE A 187 -6.66 13.93 12.74
C ILE A 187 -5.23 13.35 12.72
N SER A 188 -4.36 13.81 11.80
CA SER A 188 -2.97 13.35 11.76
C SER A 188 -2.14 13.78 12.97
N ALA A 189 -2.55 14.84 13.66
CA ALA A 189 -1.97 15.24 14.93
C ALA A 189 -2.67 14.63 16.16
N GLU A 190 -3.59 13.67 15.99
CA GLU A 190 -4.41 13.06 17.04
C GLU A 190 -5.26 14.04 17.87
N HIS A 191 -5.58 15.21 17.31
CA HIS A 191 -6.43 16.19 17.97
C HIS A 191 -7.91 15.82 17.82
N ASN A 192 -8.72 16.27 18.77
CA ASN A 192 -10.17 16.17 18.67
C ASN A 192 -10.70 17.00 17.50
N VAL A 193 -11.68 16.45 16.78
CA VAL A 193 -12.43 17.14 15.72
C VAL A 193 -13.87 17.34 16.15
N GLU A 194 -14.49 18.41 15.68
CA GLU A 194 -15.90 18.73 15.95
C GLU A 194 -16.80 17.92 15.01
N PHE A 195 -17.78 17.22 15.57
CA PHE A 195 -18.78 16.46 14.83
C PHE A 195 -20.11 17.22 14.73
N GLU A 196 -21.04 16.72 13.92
CA GLU A 196 -22.38 17.33 13.71
C GLU A 196 -23.17 17.60 14.99
N ASP A 197 -22.97 16.79 16.03
CA ASP A 197 -23.59 16.92 17.34
C ASP A 197 -22.84 17.90 18.28
N HIS A 198 -21.91 18.68 17.73
CA HIS A 198 -20.98 19.56 18.45
C HIS A 198 -20.10 18.82 19.48
N SER A 199 -19.99 17.50 19.38
CA SER A 199 -19.07 16.74 20.20
C SER A 199 -17.64 16.88 19.65
N PHE A 200 -16.67 16.98 20.56
CA PHE A 200 -15.25 17.00 20.22
C PHE A 200 -14.66 15.64 20.56
N ASN A 201 -14.49 14.78 19.55
CA ASN A 201 -13.96 13.44 19.74
C ASN A 201 -12.74 13.19 18.86
N ARG A 202 -11.85 12.31 19.31
CA ARG A 202 -10.72 11.81 18.51
C ARG A 202 -11.22 10.80 17.48
N VAL A 203 -10.73 10.89 16.24
CA VAL A 203 -10.97 9.87 15.20
C VAL A 203 -10.13 8.63 15.50
N ARG A 204 -10.70 7.43 15.27
CA ARG A 204 -9.98 6.16 15.43
C ARG A 204 -8.77 6.09 14.50
N ASP A 205 -7.78 5.26 14.83
CA ASP A 205 -6.57 5.13 14.01
C ASP A 205 -6.85 4.45 12.64
N ILE A 206 -7.87 3.58 12.59
CA ILE A 206 -8.37 2.97 11.35
C ILE A 206 -9.81 3.45 11.14
N PHE A 207 -10.03 4.12 10.01
CA PHE A 207 -11.31 4.70 9.62
C PHE A 207 -11.42 4.74 8.09
N ALA A 208 -12.66 4.84 7.60
CA ALA A 208 -12.95 5.05 6.18
C ALA A 208 -13.32 6.52 5.96
N ILE A 209 -13.03 7.05 4.77
CA ILE A 209 -13.42 8.41 4.35
C ILE A 209 -14.32 8.27 3.13
N ILE A 210 -15.51 8.85 3.20
CA ILE A 210 -16.41 8.96 2.05
C ILE A 210 -16.74 10.44 1.87
N ASP A 211 -16.19 11.03 0.81
CA ASP A 211 -16.31 12.46 0.52
C ASP A 211 -16.36 12.71 -0.98
N LEU A 212 -16.76 13.93 -1.35
CA LEU A 212 -16.58 14.44 -2.70
C LEU A 212 -15.09 14.43 -3.06
N GLU A 213 -14.76 14.14 -4.31
CA GLU A 213 -13.37 13.93 -4.75
C GLU A 213 -12.43 15.06 -4.32
N HIS A 214 -12.82 16.33 -4.55
CA HIS A 214 -12.01 17.48 -4.12
C HIS A 214 -11.81 17.54 -2.60
N HIS A 215 -12.87 17.36 -1.80
CA HIS A 215 -12.75 17.35 -0.33
C HIS A 215 -11.92 16.18 0.19
N LEU A 216 -12.05 15.00 -0.43
CA LEU A 216 -11.26 13.82 -0.12
C LEU A 216 -9.77 14.10 -0.35
N GLU A 217 -9.41 14.68 -1.50
CA GLU A 217 -8.04 15.07 -1.82
C GLU A 217 -7.48 16.10 -0.82
N GLU A 218 -8.27 17.12 -0.44
CA GLU A 218 -7.86 18.08 0.58
C GLU A 218 -7.63 17.42 1.95
N MET A 219 -8.54 16.53 2.36
CA MET A 219 -8.46 15.81 3.62
C MET A 219 -7.25 14.87 3.66
N LEU A 220 -6.99 14.13 2.57
CA LEU A 220 -5.82 13.27 2.43
C LEU A 220 -4.53 14.08 2.48
N ALA A 221 -4.47 15.23 1.80
CA ALA A 221 -3.32 16.12 1.87
C ALA A 221 -3.04 16.59 3.32
N GLY A 222 -4.10 16.87 4.10
CA GLY A 222 -3.97 17.19 5.52
C GLY A 222 -3.50 16.02 6.39
N LEU A 223 -3.93 14.80 6.08
CA LEU A 223 -3.56 13.59 6.83
C LEU A 223 -2.05 13.27 6.71
N VAL A 224 -1.44 13.55 5.55
CA VAL A 224 -0.01 13.27 5.28
C VAL A 224 0.94 14.29 5.95
N VAL A 225 0.42 15.40 6.48
CA VAL A 225 1.26 16.49 7.03
C VAL A 225 2.06 16.07 8.27
N LYS A 226 1.47 15.26 9.16
CA LYS A 226 2.08 14.85 10.44
C LYS A 226 2.33 13.35 10.55
N ARG A 227 1.75 12.55 9.64
CA ARG A 227 1.84 11.09 9.61
C ARG A 227 1.98 10.61 8.19
N GLU A 228 2.43 9.38 8.03
CA GLU A 228 2.39 8.67 6.75
C GLU A 228 1.28 7.60 6.82
N PRO A 229 0.01 7.99 6.63
CA PRO A 229 -1.10 7.03 6.70
C PRO A 229 -1.00 6.01 5.56
N TYR A 230 -1.32 4.75 5.87
CA TYR A 230 -1.57 3.75 4.83
C TYR A 230 -2.98 3.96 4.27
N VAL A 231 -3.06 4.48 3.04
CA VAL A 231 -4.33 4.81 2.38
C VAL A 231 -4.62 3.79 1.29
N VAL A 232 -5.75 3.09 1.43
CA VAL A 232 -6.31 2.24 0.37
C VAL A 232 -7.50 2.97 -0.23
N ARG A 233 -7.47 3.18 -1.55
CA ARG A 233 -8.60 3.72 -2.29
C ARG A 233 -9.48 2.58 -2.78
N ASP A 234 -10.76 2.85 -2.84
CA ASP A 234 -11.72 1.91 -3.41
C ASP A 234 -11.37 1.58 -4.87
N SER A 235 -11.56 0.31 -5.23
CA SER A 235 -11.42 -0.18 -6.61
C SER A 235 -12.76 -0.36 -7.30
N GLU A 236 -13.85 -0.33 -6.54
CA GLU A 236 -15.21 -0.45 -7.08
C GLU A 236 -15.63 0.86 -7.78
N PRO A 237 -16.50 0.77 -8.80
CA PRO A 237 -17.12 1.96 -9.36
C PRO A 237 -17.91 2.68 -8.25
N PRO A 238 -17.92 4.03 -8.24
CA PRO A 238 -18.63 4.78 -7.21
C PRO A 238 -20.09 4.33 -7.15
N VAL A 239 -20.64 4.21 -5.94
CA VAL A 239 -22.07 3.97 -5.74
C VAL A 239 -22.82 5.30 -5.61
N PHE A 240 -22.14 6.32 -5.10
CA PHE A 240 -22.68 7.65 -4.87
C PHE A 240 -22.27 8.60 -5.99
N TYR A 241 -23.25 9.16 -6.68
CA TYR A 241 -23.06 10.19 -7.69
C TYR A 241 -23.95 11.38 -7.35
N LEU A 242 -23.44 12.59 -7.60
CA LEU A 242 -24.22 13.80 -7.55
C LEU A 242 -24.39 14.33 -8.97
N ASP A 243 -25.58 14.11 -9.53
CA ASP A 243 -25.94 14.65 -10.83
C ASP A 243 -26.26 16.15 -10.67
N MET A 244 -25.40 17.05 -11.16
CA MET A 244 -25.68 18.48 -11.18
C MET A 244 -26.25 18.88 -12.55
N PRO A 245 -27.59 18.99 -12.70
CA PRO A 245 -28.18 19.36 -13.97
C PRO A 245 -27.80 20.81 -14.33
N ILE A 246 -27.27 21.00 -15.54
CA ILE A 246 -27.03 22.33 -16.09
C ILE A 246 -28.32 22.78 -16.77
N HIS A 247 -29.01 23.76 -16.18
CA HIS A 247 -30.20 24.36 -16.80
C HIS A 247 -29.78 25.41 -17.82
N ILE A 248 -29.89 25.08 -19.11
CA ILE A 248 -29.65 26.01 -20.22
C ILE A 248 -31.02 26.46 -20.75
N THR A 249 -31.29 27.77 -20.71
CA THR A 249 -32.50 28.34 -21.34
C THR A 249 -32.44 28.16 -22.86
N ARG A 250 -33.58 27.87 -23.50
CA ARG A 250 -33.68 27.76 -24.97
C ARG A 250 -33.28 29.09 -25.63
N GLY A 251 -32.04 29.19 -26.08
CA GLY A 251 -31.50 30.33 -26.80
C GLY A 251 -30.76 29.91 -28.07
N PHE A 252 -30.39 30.88 -28.91
CA PHE A 252 -29.70 30.67 -30.19
C PHE A 252 -28.41 29.83 -30.06
N MET A 253 -27.74 29.88 -28.91
CA MET A 253 -26.48 29.17 -28.66
C MET A 253 -26.65 27.71 -28.20
N ASN A 254 -27.88 27.22 -27.99
CA ASN A 254 -28.10 25.88 -27.42
C ASN A 254 -27.61 24.73 -28.34
N SER A 255 -27.49 24.96 -29.64
CA SER A 255 -26.92 23.97 -30.58
C SER A 255 -25.38 23.92 -30.54
N VAL A 256 -24.73 24.99 -30.10
CA VAL A 256 -23.26 25.13 -30.11
C VAL A 256 -22.65 24.77 -28.77
N ILE A 257 -23.29 25.17 -27.66
CA ILE A 257 -22.73 25.01 -26.32
C ILE A 257 -22.49 23.54 -25.93
N PRO A 258 -23.47 22.60 -26.05
CA PRO A 258 -23.26 21.23 -25.60
C PRO A 258 -22.15 20.49 -26.36
N PRO A 259 -22.06 20.56 -27.72
CA PRO A 259 -20.93 19.96 -28.43
C PRO A 259 -19.57 20.53 -28.03
N THR A 260 -19.46 21.85 -27.83
CA THR A 260 -18.19 22.47 -27.40
C THR A 260 -17.80 22.03 -25.99
N ILE A 261 -18.75 21.96 -25.05
CA ILE A 261 -18.51 21.41 -23.71
C ILE A 261 -18.09 19.93 -23.80
N GLY A 262 -18.73 19.16 -24.67
CA GLY A 262 -18.37 17.77 -24.93
C GLY A 262 -16.93 17.63 -25.44
N GLN A 263 -16.49 18.48 -26.37
CA GLN A 263 -15.11 18.50 -26.87
C GLN A 263 -14.11 18.94 -25.79
N LEU A 264 -14.48 19.89 -24.93
CA LEU A 264 -13.66 20.31 -23.78
C LEU A 264 -13.50 19.18 -22.75
N ALA A 265 -14.56 18.40 -22.52
CA ALA A 265 -14.50 17.22 -21.67
C ALA A 265 -13.66 16.10 -22.30
N GLN A 266 -13.86 15.80 -23.59
CA GLN A 266 -13.11 14.76 -24.32
C GLN A 266 -11.61 15.08 -24.46
N SER A 267 -11.25 16.36 -24.59
CA SER A 267 -9.85 16.79 -24.60
C SER A 267 -9.18 16.74 -23.22
N GLY A 268 -9.94 16.51 -22.15
CA GLY A 268 -9.46 16.55 -20.78
C GLY A 268 -9.26 17.97 -20.22
N LEU A 269 -9.52 19.02 -21.00
CA LEU A 269 -9.32 20.40 -20.56
C LEU A 269 -10.28 20.80 -19.44
N TYR A 270 -11.51 20.27 -19.47
CA TYR A 270 -12.47 20.46 -18.39
C TYR A 270 -11.94 19.90 -17.06
N LYS A 271 -11.41 18.67 -17.08
CA LYS A 271 -10.82 18.04 -15.89
C LYS A 271 -9.60 18.82 -15.40
N LEU A 272 -8.74 19.27 -16.31
CA LEU A 272 -7.59 20.10 -15.96
C LEU A 272 -8.01 21.40 -15.25
N TRP A 273 -9.06 22.07 -15.72
CA TRP A 273 -9.57 23.27 -15.05
C TRP A 273 -10.15 22.98 -13.68
N ASP A 274 -10.89 21.88 -13.53
CA ASP A 274 -11.42 21.43 -12.23
C ASP A 274 -10.28 21.11 -11.25
N ASP A 275 -9.25 20.39 -11.72
CA ASP A 275 -8.04 20.10 -10.93
C ASP A 275 -7.32 21.38 -10.51
N LEU A 276 -7.18 22.36 -11.41
CA LEU A 276 -6.55 23.65 -11.12
C LEU A 276 -7.36 24.49 -10.12
N ASP A 277 -8.68 24.51 -10.24
CA ASP A 277 -9.56 25.18 -9.27
C ASP A 277 -9.48 24.50 -7.89
N GLY A 278 -9.46 23.17 -7.85
CA GLY A 278 -9.21 22.39 -6.64
C GLY A 278 -7.87 22.72 -5.98
N ILE A 279 -6.80 22.81 -6.78
CA ILE A 279 -5.46 23.21 -6.30
C ILE A 279 -5.48 24.65 -5.77
N GLN A 280 -6.14 25.57 -6.46
CA GLN A 280 -6.25 26.97 -6.03
C GLN A 280 -6.99 27.09 -4.69
N LYS A 281 -8.09 26.35 -4.51
CA LYS A 281 -8.84 26.27 -3.25
C LYS A 281 -7.98 25.71 -2.13
N LEU A 282 -7.30 24.58 -2.38
CA LEU A 282 -6.35 23.96 -1.44
C LEU A 282 -5.26 24.95 -1.02
N ILE A 283 -4.60 25.62 -1.97
CA ILE A 283 -3.55 26.62 -1.71
C ILE A 283 -4.08 27.76 -0.84
N THR A 284 -5.27 28.28 -1.17
CA THR A 284 -5.90 29.38 -0.43
C THR A 284 -6.21 28.97 1.01
N ASN A 285 -6.73 27.75 1.20
CA ASN A 285 -7.02 27.19 2.52
C ASN A 285 -5.75 26.97 3.34
N ILE A 286 -4.69 26.43 2.73
CA ILE A 286 -3.44 26.07 3.42
C ILE A 286 -2.61 27.30 3.81
N LYS A 287 -2.57 28.33 2.95
CA LYS A 287 -1.68 29.50 3.09
C LYS A 287 -1.83 30.20 4.43
N ASN A 288 -3.04 30.22 4.99
CA ASN A 288 -3.34 30.91 6.25
C ASN A 288 -3.23 30.02 7.49
N ILE A 289 -3.08 28.70 7.32
CA ILE A 289 -3.21 27.74 8.42
C ILE A 289 -1.88 27.03 8.73
N THR A 290 -1.02 26.84 7.74
CA THR A 290 0.19 26.02 7.89
C THR A 290 1.47 26.83 7.91
N SER A 291 2.54 26.22 8.42
CA SER A 291 3.89 26.79 8.31
C SER A 291 4.34 26.87 6.86
N ARG A 292 5.23 27.82 6.54
CA ARG A 292 5.79 28.00 5.19
C ARG A 292 6.42 26.72 4.62
N VAL A 293 7.03 25.89 5.47
CA VAL A 293 7.64 24.60 5.09
C VAL A 293 6.57 23.58 4.69
N GLN A 294 5.51 23.43 5.50
CA GLN A 294 4.39 22.54 5.21
C GLN A 294 3.62 22.97 3.95
N TYR A 295 3.36 24.27 3.82
CA TYR A 295 2.76 24.84 2.62
C TYR A 295 3.56 24.47 1.37
N ARG A 296 4.88 24.70 1.38
CA ARG A 296 5.74 24.36 0.24
C ARG A 296 5.70 22.85 -0.07
N ARG A 297 5.77 22.00 0.95
CA ARG A 297 5.72 20.54 0.79
C ARG A 297 4.42 20.10 0.11
N VAL A 298 3.26 20.51 0.62
CA VAL A 298 1.96 20.11 0.07
C VAL A 298 1.77 20.63 -1.35
N VAL A 299 2.18 21.88 -1.63
CA VAL A 299 2.06 22.48 -2.97
C VAL A 299 2.96 21.77 -3.98
N VAL A 300 4.21 21.46 -3.61
CA VAL A 300 5.15 20.74 -4.49
C VAL A 300 4.64 19.32 -4.77
N GLU A 301 4.18 18.61 -3.74
CA GLU A 301 3.64 17.26 -3.88
C GLU A 301 2.42 17.23 -4.80
N LYS A 302 1.49 18.18 -4.66
CA LYS A 302 0.27 18.23 -5.48
C LYS A 302 0.50 18.69 -6.91
N LEU A 303 1.36 19.70 -7.14
CA LEU A 303 1.63 20.22 -8.49
C LEU A 303 2.54 19.31 -9.32
N PHE A 304 3.54 18.71 -8.70
CA PHE A 304 4.56 17.93 -9.42
C PHE A 304 4.38 16.41 -9.27
N GLY A 305 3.41 15.96 -8.45
CA GLY A 305 3.26 14.53 -8.14
C GLY A 305 4.45 13.94 -7.39
N ALA A 306 5.28 14.77 -6.77
CA ALA A 306 6.49 14.35 -6.09
C ALA A 306 6.13 13.68 -4.76
N ARG A 307 6.06 12.34 -4.76
CA ARG A 307 5.73 11.52 -3.56
C ARG A 307 6.78 11.60 -2.45
N ARG A 308 8.00 12.00 -2.78
CA ARG A 308 9.07 12.22 -1.82
C ARG A 308 9.64 13.60 -2.07
N GLU A 309 9.96 14.31 -0.99
CA GLU A 309 10.74 15.52 -1.09
C GLU A 309 12.01 15.16 -1.87
N ILE A 310 12.25 15.88 -2.97
CA ILE A 310 13.49 15.77 -3.72
C ILE A 310 14.53 16.41 -2.83
N VAL A 311 15.06 15.61 -1.91
CA VAL A 311 16.23 15.97 -1.12
C VAL A 311 17.38 15.88 -2.09
N PHE A 312 17.72 17.02 -2.68
CA PHE A 312 18.97 17.18 -3.41
C PHE A 312 20.09 16.88 -2.42
N ASP A 313 20.79 15.76 -2.60
CA ASP A 313 21.90 15.40 -1.71
C ASP A 313 23.00 16.47 -1.75
N GLU A 314 23.07 17.29 -2.81
CA GLU A 314 23.95 18.46 -2.88
C GLU A 314 23.58 19.57 -1.88
N SER A 315 22.35 19.58 -1.38
CA SER A 315 21.87 20.56 -0.39
C SER A 315 22.12 20.13 1.06
N LYS A 316 22.48 18.86 1.30
CA LYS A 316 22.96 18.46 2.62
C LYS A 316 24.30 19.15 2.85
N GLN A 317 24.37 19.99 3.88
CA GLN A 317 25.65 20.54 4.31
C GLN A 317 26.62 19.38 4.56
N VAL A 318 27.58 19.23 3.66
CA VAL A 318 28.68 18.28 3.84
C VAL A 318 29.44 18.79 5.05
N SER A 319 29.48 17.97 6.10
CA SER A 319 30.30 18.24 7.28
C SER A 319 31.72 18.54 6.81
N ILE A 320 32.31 19.65 7.28
CA ILE A 320 33.71 20.01 6.99
C ILE A 320 34.65 18.83 7.33
N PHE A 321 34.28 17.98 8.30
CA PHE A 321 35.05 16.78 8.64
C PHE A 321 35.05 15.71 7.54
N ALA A 322 33.97 15.56 6.77
CA ALA A 322 33.94 14.66 5.63
C ALA A 322 34.84 15.17 4.49
N LEU A 323 34.85 16.49 4.27
CA LEU A 323 35.78 17.13 3.33
C LEU A 323 37.24 17.00 3.80
N GLN A 324 37.50 17.09 5.11
CA GLN A 324 38.84 16.95 5.67
C GLN A 324 39.37 15.51 5.61
N ALA A 325 38.50 14.51 5.74
CA ALA A 325 38.87 13.10 5.55
C ALA A 325 39.27 12.80 4.10
N ASP A 326 38.55 13.35 3.11
CA ASP A 326 38.89 13.21 1.70
C ASP A 326 40.18 13.99 1.33
N CYS A 327 40.39 15.19 1.89
CA CYS A 327 41.64 15.94 1.69
C CYS A 327 42.87 15.20 2.27
N ASN A 328 42.72 14.51 3.40
CA ASN A 328 43.78 13.68 3.97
C ASN A 328 44.06 12.43 3.12
N ALA A 329 43.03 11.83 2.52
CA ALA A 329 43.19 10.68 1.61
C ALA A 329 43.91 11.08 0.30
N LEU A 330 43.81 12.34 -0.13
CA LEU A 330 44.43 12.86 -1.34
C LEU A 330 45.87 13.40 -1.15
N GLY A 331 46.41 13.41 0.07
CA GLY A 331 47.82 13.78 0.31
C GLY A 331 48.18 15.24 -0.01
N ILE A 332 47.19 16.15 -0.05
CA ILE A 332 47.40 17.58 -0.38
C ILE A 332 47.76 18.38 0.89
N HIS A 333 48.66 17.86 1.73
CA HIS A 333 48.91 18.47 3.04
C HIS A 333 50.09 19.46 3.06
N ASP A 334 50.85 19.62 1.97
CA ASP A 334 52.16 20.29 2.01
C ASP A 334 52.26 21.68 1.35
N TYR A 335 51.17 22.33 0.93
CA TYR A 335 51.26 23.62 0.19
C TYR A 335 50.51 24.83 0.76
N LEU A 336 49.90 24.75 1.94
CA LEU A 336 49.09 25.86 2.49
C LEU A 336 49.58 26.46 3.83
N LEU A 337 50.84 26.22 4.21
CA LEU A 337 51.45 26.79 5.43
C LEU A 337 52.74 27.61 5.19
N THR A 338 52.82 28.28 4.05
CA THR A 338 53.75 29.39 3.78
C THR A 338 52.98 30.51 3.11
#